data_AF-A0A515A2G1-F1
#
_entry.id   AF-A0A515A2G1-F1
#
_cell.length_a   1.000
_cell.length_b   1.000
_cell.length_c   1.000
_cell.angle_alpha   90.00
_cell.angle_beta   90.00
_cell.angle_gamma   90.00
#
_symmetry.space_group_name_H-M   'P 1'
#
loop_
_entity.id
_entity.type
_entity.pdbx_description
1 polymer ?
#
loop_
_entity_poly.entity_id
_entity_poly.type
_entity_poly.pdbx_seq_one_letter_code
_entity_poly.pdbx_strand_id
1 'polypeptide(L)'
;MGTRSQGDIKTKLLAAALYLFNRFGFVSVRLQHIADEAGVSVGNLAYHFNTKDALVEALYQSIQLAQEKLLSDLRHHPLFSSLDQYIRNTFSLQQQYSFFFTDTLELMRAFPSLKQAHRKHLDWQTRQVDWLLTFSSARGALRIPVAPDSSVLLAHRCMLLTESWVNFERMRGIGAHELTITNYRLAVWSVLSPYFTTKGMLEFKHLNSQ
;
A
#
# COMPACT_ATOMS: atom_id res chain seq x y z
N MET A 1 29.09 -22.66 6.40
CA MET A 1 29.28 -21.20 6.54
C MET A 1 28.63 -20.36 5.41
N GLY A 2 27.92 -20.93 4.41
CA GLY A 2 27.45 -20.18 3.23
C GLY A 2 26.08 -19.49 3.28
N THR A 3 25.26 -19.70 4.31
CA THR A 3 23.86 -19.23 4.33
C THR A 3 23.67 -17.77 4.79
N ARG A 4 24.55 -17.24 5.65
CA ARG A 4 24.47 -15.84 6.12
C ARG A 4 24.85 -14.81 5.05
N SER A 5 25.75 -15.17 4.11
CA SER A 5 26.22 -14.28 3.03
C SER A 5 25.19 -14.15 1.90
N GLN A 6 24.49 -15.24 1.56
CA GLN A 6 23.51 -15.27 0.46
C GLN A 6 22.22 -14.49 0.79
N GLY A 7 21.75 -14.55 2.05
CA GLY A 7 20.61 -13.75 2.50
C GLY A 7 20.89 -12.25 2.51
N ASP A 8 22.13 -11.86 2.78
CA ASP A 8 22.59 -10.47 2.71
C ASP A 8 22.61 -9.95 1.27
N ILE A 9 23.11 -10.74 0.31
CA ILE A 9 23.11 -10.37 -1.11
C ILE A 9 21.68 -10.17 -1.65
N LYS A 10 20.75 -11.09 -1.36
CA LYS A 10 19.34 -10.95 -1.76
C LYS A 10 18.73 -9.65 -1.22
N THR A 11 19.02 -9.33 0.04
CA THR A 11 18.53 -8.11 0.69
C THR A 11 19.11 -6.85 0.04
N LYS A 12 20.42 -6.85 -0.26
CA LYS A 12 21.09 -5.75 -0.97
C LYS A 12 20.51 -5.52 -2.36
N LEU A 13 20.28 -6.60 -3.12
CA LEU A 13 19.69 -6.53 -4.45
C LEU A 13 18.26 -5.94 -4.41
N LEU A 14 17.43 -6.37 -3.45
CA LEU A 14 16.09 -5.81 -3.30
C LEU A 14 16.10 -4.34 -2.86
N ALA A 15 17.00 -3.98 -1.94
CA ALA A 15 17.16 -2.59 -1.51
C ALA A 15 17.62 -1.68 -2.67
N ALA A 16 18.60 -2.12 -3.46
CA ALA A 16 19.08 -1.43 -4.65
C ALA A 16 17.97 -1.31 -5.72
N ALA A 17 17.25 -2.39 -5.99
CA ALA A 17 16.13 -2.39 -6.93
C ALA A 17 15.03 -1.41 -6.51
N LEU A 18 14.61 -1.46 -5.24
CA LEU A 18 13.61 -0.55 -4.68
C LEU A 18 14.04 0.91 -4.81
N TYR A 19 15.27 1.22 -4.42
CA TYR A 19 15.83 2.57 -4.52
C TYR A 19 15.83 3.07 -5.96
N LEU A 20 16.34 2.28 -6.90
CA LEU A 20 16.42 2.67 -8.32
C LEU A 20 15.03 2.79 -8.95
N PHE A 21 14.09 1.88 -8.65
CA PHE A 21 12.73 1.96 -9.17
C PHE A 21 11.99 3.19 -8.65
N ASN A 22 12.10 3.49 -7.34
CA ASN A 22 11.50 4.70 -6.78
C ASN A 22 12.07 5.99 -7.38
N ARG A 23 13.38 6.00 -7.68
CA ARG A 23 14.07 7.21 -8.14
C ARG A 23 13.96 7.46 -9.64
N PHE A 24 14.04 6.41 -10.45
CA PHE A 24 14.16 6.51 -11.91
C PHE A 24 12.96 5.92 -12.67
N GLY A 25 11.97 5.41 -11.94
CA GLY A 25 10.82 4.70 -12.48
C GLY A 25 11.17 3.28 -12.89
N PHE A 26 10.17 2.41 -12.93
CA PHE A 26 10.39 1.02 -13.27
C PHE A 26 11.04 0.88 -14.66
N VAL A 27 10.49 1.51 -15.71
CA VAL A 27 10.89 1.28 -17.12
C VAL A 27 12.38 1.55 -17.36
N SER A 28 12.93 2.61 -16.77
CA SER A 28 14.30 3.10 -17.02
C SER A 28 15.41 2.22 -16.42
N VAL A 29 15.08 1.39 -15.42
CA VAL A 29 16.07 0.64 -14.64
C VAL A 29 16.36 -0.71 -15.28
N ARG A 30 17.64 -1.04 -15.49
CA ARG A 30 18.11 -2.33 -16.02
C ARG A 30 18.74 -3.17 -14.91
N LEU A 31 18.84 -4.49 -15.11
CA LEU A 31 19.49 -5.39 -14.14
C LEU A 31 20.94 -5.00 -13.84
N GLN A 32 21.67 -4.51 -14.85
CA GLN A 32 23.04 -4.00 -14.66
C GLN A 32 23.08 -2.87 -13.63
N HIS A 33 22.19 -1.87 -13.73
CA HIS A 33 22.15 -0.75 -12.78
C HIS A 33 21.91 -1.24 -11.34
N ILE A 34 21.09 -2.28 -11.17
CA ILE A 34 20.78 -2.88 -9.86
C ILE A 34 21.99 -3.63 -9.30
N ALA A 35 22.70 -4.37 -10.15
CA ALA A 35 23.92 -5.07 -9.74
C ALA A 35 25.01 -4.07 -9.29
N ASP A 36 25.21 -3.01 -10.06
CA ASP A 36 26.18 -1.95 -9.78
C ASP A 36 25.83 -1.23 -8.46
N GLU A 37 24.57 -0.83 -8.27
CA GLU A 37 24.09 -0.17 -7.05
C GLU A 37 24.21 -1.09 -5.81
N ALA A 38 23.93 -2.38 -5.97
CA ALA A 38 24.08 -3.35 -4.89
C ALA A 38 25.55 -3.74 -4.60
N GLY A 39 26.50 -3.31 -5.43
CA GLY A 39 27.91 -3.68 -5.33
C GLY A 39 28.17 -5.17 -5.57
N VAL A 40 27.39 -5.81 -6.45
CA VAL A 40 27.51 -7.24 -6.78
C VAL A 40 27.66 -7.47 -8.27
N SER A 41 28.22 -8.62 -8.66
CA SER A 41 28.31 -8.97 -10.08
C SER A 41 26.94 -9.30 -10.68
N VAL A 42 26.77 -9.11 -11.98
CA VAL A 42 25.56 -9.54 -12.71
C VAL A 42 25.36 -11.06 -12.60
N GLY A 43 26.43 -11.84 -12.52
CA GLY A 43 26.36 -13.28 -12.27
C GLY A 43 25.73 -13.61 -10.91
N ASN A 44 26.10 -12.89 -9.85
CA ASN A 44 25.47 -13.03 -8.53
C ASN A 44 24.01 -12.57 -8.57
N LEU A 45 23.71 -11.47 -9.27
CA LEU A 45 22.32 -11.04 -9.46
C LEU A 45 21.50 -12.14 -10.14
N ALA A 46 21.97 -12.68 -11.27
CA ALA A 46 21.25 -13.69 -12.04
C ALA A 46 20.99 -14.97 -11.21
N TYR A 47 21.94 -15.34 -10.35
CA TYR A 47 21.78 -16.47 -9.43
C TYR A 47 20.59 -16.28 -8.45
N HIS A 48 20.36 -15.05 -7.97
CA HIS A 48 19.26 -14.75 -7.04
C HIS A 48 17.95 -14.35 -7.72
N PHE A 49 18.06 -13.57 -8.79
CA PHE A 49 16.96 -12.97 -9.53
C PHE A 49 17.30 -12.99 -11.02
N ASN A 50 16.88 -14.06 -11.67
CA ASN A 50 17.20 -14.30 -13.09
C ASN A 50 16.58 -13.24 -14.03
N THR A 51 15.53 -12.55 -13.59
CA THR A 51 14.81 -11.55 -14.37
C THR A 51 14.44 -10.35 -13.52
N LYS A 52 14.15 -9.22 -14.19
CA LYS A 52 13.59 -8.03 -13.55
C LYS A 52 12.20 -8.31 -12.95
N ASP A 53 11.45 -9.22 -13.57
CA ASP A 53 10.15 -9.71 -13.07
C ASP A 53 10.30 -10.31 -11.66
N ALA A 54 11.28 -11.21 -11.47
CA ALA A 54 11.52 -11.84 -10.17
C ALA A 54 11.85 -10.83 -9.04
N LEU A 55 12.53 -9.71 -9.37
CA LEU A 55 12.75 -8.62 -8.42
C LEU A 55 11.45 -7.90 -8.06
N VAL A 56 10.64 -7.58 -9.08
CA VAL A 56 9.35 -6.90 -8.88
C VAL A 56 8.39 -7.78 -8.10
N GLU A 57 8.30 -9.07 -8.40
CA GLU A 57 7.47 -10.02 -7.66
C GLU A 57 7.89 -10.11 -6.19
N ALA A 58 9.19 -10.17 -5.90
CA ALA A 58 9.68 -10.22 -4.52
C ALA A 58 9.42 -8.92 -3.75
N LEU A 59 9.58 -7.75 -4.39
CA LEU A 59 9.19 -6.46 -3.80
C LEU A 59 7.68 -6.41 -3.55
N TYR A 60 6.88 -6.88 -4.51
CA TYR A 60 5.42 -6.91 -4.37
C TYR A 60 4.96 -7.85 -3.25
N GLN A 61 5.57 -9.01 -3.09
CA GLN A 61 5.30 -9.90 -1.95
C GLN A 61 5.59 -9.19 -0.62
N SER A 62 6.63 -8.35 -0.57
CA SER A 62 6.94 -7.55 0.63
C SER A 62 5.84 -6.52 0.92
N ILE A 63 5.28 -5.89 -0.12
CA ILE A 63 4.13 -4.98 -0.01
C ILE A 63 2.90 -5.74 0.51
N GLN A 64 2.55 -6.88 -0.09
CA GLN A 64 1.41 -7.69 0.32
C GLN A 64 1.50 -8.10 1.79
N LEU A 65 2.64 -8.65 2.22
CA LEU A 65 2.85 -9.07 3.60
C LEU A 65 2.74 -7.90 4.58
N ALA A 66 3.24 -6.73 4.21
CA ALA A 66 3.10 -5.53 5.02
C ALA A 66 1.62 -5.10 5.12
N GLN A 67 0.88 -5.07 4.01
CA GLN A 67 -0.55 -4.73 4.00
C GLN A 67 -1.38 -5.74 4.81
N GLU A 68 -1.08 -7.04 4.70
CA GLU A 68 -1.72 -8.10 5.48
C GLU A 68 -1.51 -7.91 6.98
N LYS A 69 -0.27 -7.61 7.39
CA LYS A 69 0.05 -7.31 8.78
C LYS A 69 -0.71 -6.07 9.29
N LEU A 70 -0.70 -4.98 8.53
CA LEU A 70 -1.39 -3.74 8.91
C LEU A 70 -2.89 -3.95 9.11
N LEU A 71 -3.54 -4.73 8.24
CA LEU A 71 -4.95 -5.07 8.39
C LEU A 71 -5.18 -6.03 9.57
N SER A 72 -4.27 -6.97 9.82
CA SER A 72 -4.35 -7.84 11.00
C SER A 72 -4.28 -7.03 12.31
N ASP A 73 -3.33 -6.10 12.40
CA ASP A 73 -3.15 -5.20 13.55
C ASP A 73 -4.42 -4.36 13.80
N LEU A 74 -5.00 -3.81 12.73
CA LEU A 74 -6.26 -3.06 12.80
C LEU A 74 -7.44 -3.91 13.32
N ARG A 75 -7.52 -5.18 12.92
CA ARG A 75 -8.62 -6.08 13.35
C ARG A 75 -8.55 -6.47 14.82
N HIS A 76 -7.38 -6.41 15.47
CA HIS A 76 -7.29 -6.68 16.90
C HIS A 76 -8.06 -5.64 17.74
N HIS A 77 -8.02 -4.38 17.34
CA HIS A 77 -8.72 -3.28 18.02
C HIS A 77 -9.33 -2.28 17.02
N PRO A 78 -10.44 -2.60 16.34
CA PRO A 78 -11.02 -1.82 15.24
C PRO A 78 -11.76 -0.55 15.69
N LEU A 79 -11.02 0.37 16.31
CA LEU A 79 -11.43 1.72 16.71
C LEU A 79 -10.89 2.76 15.72
N PHE A 80 -11.40 3.99 15.79
CA PHE A 80 -10.92 5.08 14.92
C PHE A 80 -9.45 5.41 15.13
N SER A 81 -8.91 5.25 16.34
CA SER A 81 -7.47 5.40 16.61
C SER A 81 -6.62 4.38 15.86
N SER A 82 -7.00 3.10 15.89
CA SER A 82 -6.30 2.05 15.15
C SER A 82 -6.46 2.22 13.64
N LEU A 83 -7.64 2.67 13.19
CA LEU A 83 -7.86 2.99 11.77
C LEU A 83 -6.98 4.16 11.33
N ASP A 84 -6.83 5.19 12.16
CA ASP A 84 -5.91 6.29 11.87
C ASP A 84 -4.45 5.84 11.79
N GLN A 85 -4.04 4.96 12.71
CA GLN A 85 -2.70 4.35 12.67
C GLN A 85 -2.51 3.50 11.41
N TYR A 86 -3.53 2.74 11.00
CA TYR A 86 -3.54 2.00 9.75
C TYR A 86 -3.35 2.94 8.54
N ILE A 87 -4.12 4.04 8.47
CA ILE A 87 -4.01 5.05 7.41
C ILE A 87 -2.58 5.62 7.35
N ARG A 88 -1.99 5.94 8.50
CA ARG A 88 -0.61 6.44 8.60
C ARG A 88 0.41 5.43 8.09
N ASN A 89 0.28 4.17 8.51
CA ASN A 89 1.21 3.13 8.11
C ASN A 89 1.06 2.77 6.64
N THR A 90 -0.15 2.77 6.10
CA THR A 90 -0.41 2.59 4.66
C THR A 90 0.25 3.71 3.85
N PHE A 91 0.13 4.96 4.27
CA PHE A 91 0.83 6.07 3.62
C PHE A 91 2.35 5.89 3.63
N SER A 92 2.94 5.53 4.78
CA SER A 92 4.38 5.26 4.88
C SER A 92 4.82 4.11 3.96
N LEU A 93 4.01 3.05 3.87
CA LEU A 93 4.28 1.94 2.96
C LEU A 93 4.21 2.38 1.50
N GLN A 94 3.23 3.21 1.13
CA GLN A 94 3.10 3.75 -0.21
C GLN A 94 4.28 4.65 -0.59
N GLN A 95 4.78 5.46 0.34
CA GLN A 95 5.98 6.26 0.11
C GLN A 95 7.23 5.38 -0.04
N GLN A 96 7.36 4.34 0.80
CA GLN A 96 8.49 3.39 0.71
C GLN A 96 8.52 2.64 -0.63
N TYR A 97 7.37 2.28 -1.18
CA TYR A 97 7.24 1.54 -2.44
C TYR A 97 6.58 2.38 -3.54
N SER A 98 6.92 3.68 -3.60
CA SER A 98 6.25 4.64 -4.50
C SER A 98 6.21 4.19 -5.96
N PHE A 99 7.26 3.53 -6.47
CA PHE A 99 7.28 3.00 -7.84
C PHE A 99 6.07 2.11 -8.15
N PHE A 100 5.62 1.31 -7.17
CA PHE A 100 4.50 0.39 -7.38
C PHE A 100 3.19 1.17 -7.58
N PHE A 101 2.97 2.21 -6.79
CA PHE A 101 1.75 3.00 -6.80
C PHE A 101 1.72 4.06 -7.92
N THR A 102 2.87 4.51 -8.42
CA THR A 102 2.94 5.40 -9.58
C THR A 102 2.91 4.65 -10.92
N ASP A 103 3.52 3.47 -10.98
CA ASP A 103 3.65 2.69 -12.22
C ASP A 103 2.71 1.47 -12.25
N THR A 104 1.67 1.42 -11.40
CA THR A 104 0.84 0.21 -11.17
C THR A 104 0.34 -0.41 -12.48
N LEU A 105 -0.24 0.38 -13.38
CA LEU A 105 -0.80 -0.12 -14.64
C LEU A 105 0.28 -0.69 -15.57
N GLU A 106 1.45 -0.05 -15.64
CA GLU A 106 2.57 -0.54 -16.43
C GLU A 106 3.11 -1.86 -15.86
N LEU A 107 3.24 -1.96 -14.54
CA LEU A 107 3.61 -3.21 -13.86
C LEU A 107 2.61 -4.33 -14.15
N MET A 108 1.30 -4.04 -14.10
CA MET A 108 0.26 -5.05 -14.40
C MET A 108 0.26 -5.49 -15.87
N ARG A 109 0.66 -4.62 -16.81
CA ARG A 109 0.80 -4.95 -18.23
C ARG A 109 2.05 -5.79 -18.49
N ALA A 110 3.15 -5.43 -17.84
CA ALA A 110 4.44 -6.12 -18.00
C ALA A 110 4.45 -7.52 -17.36
N PHE A 111 3.72 -7.72 -16.26
CA PHE A 111 3.83 -8.92 -15.41
C PHE A 111 2.46 -9.56 -15.12
N PRO A 112 2.04 -10.58 -15.90
CA PRO A 112 0.74 -11.23 -15.72
C PRO A 112 0.53 -11.92 -14.36
N SER A 113 1.58 -12.50 -13.78
CA SER A 113 1.57 -13.13 -12.45
C SER A 113 1.25 -12.09 -11.36
N LEU A 114 1.97 -10.97 -11.40
CA LEU A 114 1.74 -9.81 -10.54
C LEU A 114 0.30 -9.29 -10.67
N LYS A 115 -0.22 -9.16 -11.90
CA LYS A 115 -1.61 -8.76 -12.15
C LYS A 115 -2.62 -9.66 -11.46
N GLN A 116 -2.42 -10.98 -11.56
CA GLN A 116 -3.31 -11.93 -10.90
C GLN A 116 -3.22 -11.84 -9.38
N ALA A 117 -1.99 -11.76 -8.84
CA ALA A 117 -1.76 -11.65 -7.41
C ALA A 117 -2.37 -10.36 -6.84
N HIS A 118 -2.18 -9.22 -7.52
CA HIS A 118 -2.71 -7.94 -7.10
C HIS A 118 -4.23 -7.87 -7.13
N ARG A 119 -4.87 -8.41 -8.18
CA ARG A 119 -6.33 -8.51 -8.21
C ARG A 119 -6.88 -9.28 -7.02
N LYS A 120 -6.31 -10.46 -6.71
CA LYS A 120 -6.73 -11.27 -5.56
C LYS A 120 -6.53 -10.51 -4.25
N HIS A 121 -5.45 -9.74 -4.13
CA HIS A 121 -5.16 -8.95 -2.94
C HIS A 121 -6.15 -7.79 -2.77
N LEU A 122 -6.50 -7.07 -3.84
CA LEU A 122 -7.53 -6.01 -3.80
C LEU A 122 -8.90 -6.56 -3.40
N ASP A 123 -9.30 -7.72 -3.93
CA ASP A 123 -10.55 -8.39 -3.56
C ASP A 123 -10.53 -8.83 -2.07
N TRP A 124 -9.36 -9.22 -1.56
CA TRP A 124 -9.19 -9.54 -0.14
C TRP A 124 -9.26 -8.29 0.75
N GLN A 125 -8.54 -7.22 0.41
CA GLN A 125 -8.54 -5.96 1.16
C GLN A 125 -9.95 -5.34 1.20
N THR A 126 -10.65 -5.32 0.06
CA THR A 126 -12.03 -4.80 -0.02
C THR A 126 -12.96 -5.50 0.97
N ARG A 127 -12.85 -6.83 1.09
CA ARG A 127 -13.61 -7.61 2.08
C ARG A 127 -13.20 -7.30 3.52
N GLN A 128 -11.91 -7.05 3.78
CA GLN A 128 -11.47 -6.63 5.12
C GLN A 128 -12.04 -5.26 5.50
N VAL A 129 -12.04 -4.31 4.55
CA VAL A 129 -12.61 -2.96 4.78
C VAL A 129 -14.12 -3.04 4.98
N ASP A 130 -14.84 -3.81 4.18
CA ASP A 130 -16.29 -4.04 4.38
C ASP A 130 -16.59 -4.61 5.77
N TRP A 131 -15.79 -5.58 6.24
CA TRP A 131 -15.90 -6.10 7.61
C TRP A 131 -15.65 -5.00 8.66
N LEU A 132 -14.63 -4.14 8.48
CA LEU A 132 -14.34 -3.04 9.40
C LEU A 132 -15.48 -2.01 9.46
N LEU A 133 -16.10 -1.71 8.32
CA LEU A 133 -17.23 -0.79 8.23
C LEU A 133 -18.46 -1.37 8.95
N THR A 134 -18.80 -2.63 8.68
CA THR A 134 -19.95 -3.31 9.32
C THR A 134 -19.72 -3.51 10.81
N PHE A 135 -18.50 -3.86 11.25
CA PHE A 135 -18.14 -3.88 12.67
C PHE A 135 -18.29 -2.50 13.33
N SER A 136 -17.79 -1.45 12.67
CA SER A 136 -17.90 -0.07 13.15
C SER A 136 -19.35 0.41 13.23
N SER A 137 -20.22 -0.11 12.36
CA SER A 137 -21.67 0.11 12.46
C SER A 137 -22.28 -0.65 13.63
N ALA A 138 -21.94 -1.93 13.82
CA ALA A 138 -22.47 -2.76 14.92
C ALA A 138 -22.14 -2.17 16.30
N ARG A 139 -20.95 -1.56 16.46
CA ARG A 139 -20.56 -0.82 17.68
C ARG A 139 -21.13 0.60 17.75
N GLY A 140 -21.91 1.03 16.76
CA GLY A 140 -22.61 2.30 16.71
C GLY A 140 -21.77 3.52 16.34
N ALA A 141 -20.58 3.36 15.73
CA ALA A 141 -19.73 4.48 15.32
C ALA A 141 -19.98 4.96 13.88
N LEU A 142 -20.44 4.06 13.00
CA LEU A 142 -20.79 4.37 11.61
C LEU A 142 -22.25 4.03 11.31
N ARG A 143 -22.80 4.71 10.31
CA ARG A 143 -24.07 4.37 9.65
C ARG A 143 -23.73 3.73 8.31
N ILE A 144 -24.20 2.51 8.06
CA ILE A 144 -24.03 1.87 6.75
C ILE A 144 -25.00 2.52 5.75
N PRO A 145 -24.52 2.89 4.54
CA PRO A 145 -25.40 3.35 3.48
C PRO A 145 -26.43 2.28 3.10
N VAL A 146 -27.61 2.74 2.69
CA VAL A 146 -28.69 1.89 2.14
C VAL A 146 -28.82 2.11 0.63
N ALA A 147 -29.60 1.24 -0.03
CA ALA A 147 -29.78 1.25 -1.48
C ALA A 147 -30.09 2.66 -2.02
N PRO A 148 -29.48 3.07 -3.16
CA PRO A 148 -28.68 2.26 -4.09
C PRO A 148 -27.22 2.01 -3.70
N ASP A 149 -26.79 2.47 -2.51
CA ASP A 149 -25.43 2.28 -2.00
C ASP A 149 -25.35 1.08 -1.03
N SER A 150 -24.16 0.73 -0.55
CA SER A 150 -23.95 -0.38 0.39
C SER A 150 -22.60 -0.28 1.12
N SER A 151 -22.41 -1.08 2.17
CA SER A 151 -21.11 -1.19 2.86
C SER A 151 -19.99 -1.63 1.89
N VAL A 152 -20.30 -2.55 0.98
CA VAL A 152 -19.36 -3.05 -0.04
C VAL A 152 -18.95 -1.94 -1.01
N LEU A 153 -19.91 -1.12 -1.46
CA LEU A 153 -19.61 0.02 -2.33
C LEU A 153 -18.82 1.11 -1.60
N LEU A 154 -19.09 1.33 -0.31
CA LEU A 154 -18.28 2.21 0.52
C LEU A 154 -16.86 1.67 0.71
N ALA A 155 -16.70 0.37 0.97
CA ALA A 155 -15.39 -0.27 1.07
C ALA A 155 -14.60 -0.13 -0.24
N HIS A 156 -15.25 -0.33 -1.39
CA HIS A 156 -14.64 -0.13 -2.69
C HIS A 156 -14.19 1.32 -2.91
N ARG A 157 -14.97 2.32 -2.44
CA ARG A 157 -14.55 3.74 -2.50
C ARG A 157 -13.33 4.01 -1.63
N CYS A 158 -13.27 3.43 -0.43
CA CYS A 158 -12.08 3.51 0.43
C CYS A 158 -10.86 2.91 -0.28
N MET A 159 -10.99 1.71 -0.86
CA MET A 159 -9.90 1.06 -1.59
C MET A 159 -9.46 1.87 -2.82
N LEU A 160 -10.40 2.36 -3.61
CA LEU A 160 -10.11 3.21 -4.77
C LEU A 160 -9.27 4.43 -4.38
N LEU A 161 -9.69 5.12 -3.32
CA LEU A 161 -8.97 6.28 -2.82
C LEU A 161 -7.57 5.88 -2.33
N THR A 162 -7.46 4.89 -1.45
CA THR A 162 -6.17 4.53 -0.86
C THR A 162 -5.18 4.06 -1.92
N GLU A 163 -5.61 3.27 -2.90
CA GLU A 163 -4.73 2.75 -3.96
C GLU A 163 -4.35 3.82 -5.00
N SER A 164 -5.21 4.82 -5.23
CA SER A 164 -5.02 5.78 -6.33
C SER A 164 -4.54 7.16 -5.88
N TRP A 165 -4.61 7.51 -4.59
CA TRP A 165 -4.38 8.88 -4.13
C TRP A 165 -2.99 9.40 -4.50
N VAL A 166 -1.93 8.63 -4.23
CA VAL A 166 -0.55 9.02 -4.56
C VAL A 166 -0.41 9.28 -6.07
N ASN A 167 -0.90 8.35 -6.89
CA ASN A 167 -0.87 8.50 -8.34
C ASN A 167 -1.65 9.74 -8.82
N PHE A 168 -2.83 9.97 -8.26
CA PHE A 168 -3.68 11.11 -8.60
C PHE A 168 -3.03 12.45 -8.26
N GLU A 169 -2.46 12.59 -7.06
CA GLU A 169 -1.74 13.81 -6.68
C GLU A 169 -0.48 14.03 -7.54
N ARG A 170 0.23 12.96 -7.92
CA ARG A 170 1.36 13.04 -8.87
C ARG A 170 0.90 13.51 -10.25
N MET A 171 -0.23 13.01 -10.76
CA MET A 171 -0.82 13.47 -12.03
C MET A 171 -1.24 14.95 -11.99
N ARG A 172 -1.62 15.46 -10.81
CA ARG A 172 -1.89 16.89 -10.58
C ARG A 172 -0.62 17.75 -10.50
N GLY A 173 0.56 17.15 -10.62
CA GLY A 173 1.85 17.84 -10.58
C GLY A 173 2.44 17.99 -9.19
N ILE A 174 1.86 17.38 -8.16
CA ILE A 174 2.38 17.45 -6.79
C ILE A 174 3.66 16.61 -6.68
N GLY A 175 4.73 17.22 -6.15
CA GLY A 175 5.99 16.54 -5.91
C GLY A 175 5.88 15.47 -4.82
N ALA A 176 6.70 14.42 -4.89
CA ALA A 176 6.70 13.35 -3.88
C ALA A 176 6.96 13.86 -2.45
N HIS A 177 7.72 14.95 -2.30
CA HIS A 177 8.02 15.61 -1.03
C HIS A 177 6.88 16.48 -0.49
N GLU A 178 5.93 16.86 -1.36
CA GLU A 178 4.74 17.64 -1.00
C GLU A 178 3.55 16.74 -0.62
N LEU A 179 3.63 15.44 -0.90
CA LEU A 179 2.69 14.46 -0.40
C LEU A 179 2.88 14.32 1.12
N THR A 180 1.90 14.78 1.88
CA THR A 180 1.95 14.73 3.35
C THR A 180 0.94 13.74 3.91
N ILE A 181 1.30 13.17 5.06
CA ILE A 181 0.37 12.34 5.83
C ILE A 181 -0.90 13.09 6.21
N THR A 182 -0.83 14.41 6.43
CA THR A 182 -1.98 15.25 6.76
C THR A 182 -3.02 15.23 5.64
N ASN A 183 -2.60 15.48 4.39
CA ASN A 183 -3.52 15.50 3.26
C ASN A 183 -4.08 14.11 2.95
N TYR A 184 -3.25 13.08 3.05
CA TYR A 184 -3.69 11.69 2.87
C TYR A 184 -4.73 11.28 3.92
N ARG A 185 -4.47 11.55 5.21
CA ARG A 185 -5.42 11.28 6.30
C ARG A 185 -6.74 12.01 6.08
N LEU A 186 -6.70 13.29 5.75
CA LEU A 186 -7.90 14.08 5.47
C LEU A 186 -8.71 13.50 4.32
N ALA A 187 -8.05 13.11 3.22
CA ALA A 187 -8.70 12.47 2.09
C ALA A 187 -9.43 11.18 2.50
N VAL A 188 -8.76 10.27 3.23
CA VAL A 188 -9.35 9.00 3.65
C VAL A 188 -10.51 9.22 4.63
N TRP A 189 -10.33 10.07 5.64
CA TRP A 189 -11.39 10.35 6.61
C TRP A 189 -12.59 11.06 5.98
N SER A 190 -12.39 11.88 4.94
CA SER A 190 -13.48 12.56 4.23
C SER A 190 -14.46 11.59 3.54
N VAL A 191 -14.01 10.38 3.18
CA VAL A 191 -14.88 9.32 2.64
C VAL A 191 -15.79 8.77 3.72
N LEU A 192 -15.31 8.67 4.96
CA LEU A 192 -16.03 8.06 6.08
C LEU A 192 -16.85 9.06 6.90
N SER A 193 -16.44 10.32 6.98
CA SER A 193 -17.07 11.33 7.84
C SER A 193 -18.56 11.55 7.59
N PRO A 194 -19.10 11.48 6.35
CA PRO A 194 -20.55 11.57 6.13
C PRO A 194 -21.35 10.44 6.80
N TYR A 195 -20.70 9.33 7.12
CA TYR A 195 -21.29 8.14 7.72
C TYR A 195 -21.14 8.09 9.24
N PHE A 196 -20.54 9.10 9.87
CA PHE A 196 -20.35 9.09 11.33
C PHE A 196 -21.69 9.19 12.05
N THR A 197 -21.84 8.38 13.11
CA THR A 197 -22.87 8.64 14.14
C THR A 197 -22.36 9.70 15.12
N THR A 198 -23.18 10.07 16.11
CA THR A 198 -22.72 10.89 17.25
C THR A 198 -21.51 10.27 17.94
N LYS A 199 -21.51 8.95 18.14
CA LYS A 199 -20.37 8.22 18.75
C LYS A 199 -19.13 8.29 17.86
N GLY A 200 -19.26 8.04 16.56
CA GLY A 200 -18.14 8.14 15.62
C GLY A 200 -17.55 9.54 15.56
N MET A 201 -18.39 10.58 15.58
CA MET A 201 -17.96 11.96 15.63
C MET A 201 -17.16 12.27 16.90
N LEU A 202 -17.57 11.74 18.07
CA LEU A 202 -16.81 11.89 19.31
C LEU A 202 -15.46 11.17 19.25
N GLU A 203 -15.42 9.93 18.77
CA GLU A 203 -14.17 9.17 18.58
C GLU A 203 -13.20 9.92 17.65
N PHE A 204 -13.70 10.48 16.54
CA PHE A 204 -12.90 11.25 15.60
C PHE A 204 -12.39 12.58 16.21
N LYS A 205 -13.19 13.24 17.05
CA LYS A 205 -12.73 14.44 17.77
C LYS A 205 -11.64 14.11 18.77
N HIS A 206 -11.79 13.03 19.55
CA HIS A 206 -10.77 12.58 20.50
C HIS A 206 -9.43 12.28 19.82
N LEU A 207 -9.46 11.65 18.64
CA LEU A 207 -8.29 11.38 17.82
C LEU A 207 -7.49 12.65 17.45
N ASN A 208 -8.17 13.77 17.16
CA ASN A 208 -7.53 15.01 16.72
C ASN A 208 -7.22 15.98 17.87
N SER A 209 -7.58 15.61 19.11
CA SER A 209 -7.27 16.37 20.32
C SER A 209 -5.98 15.90 21.02
N GLN A 210 -5.37 14.83 20.52
CA GLN A 210 -4.08 14.27 20.97
C GLN A 210 -2.98 14.66 19.98
#